data_AF-A0A3B9VUE5-F1
#
_entry.id   AF-A0A3B9VUE5-F1
#
_cell.length_a   1.000
_cell.length_b   1.000
_cell.length_c   1.000
_cell.angle_alpha   90.00
_cell.angle_beta   90.00
_cell.angle_gamma   90.00
#
_symmetry.space_group_name_H-M   'P 1'
#
loop_
_entity.id
_entity.type
_entity.pdbx_description
1 polymer ?
#
loop_
_entity_poly.entity_id
_entity_poly.type
_entity_poly.pdbx_seq_one_letter_code
_entity_poly.pdbx_strand_id
1 'polypeptide(L)'
;VYRGRANAQDAHEAIRPTMPEMTPDQVKSSLSGDQYKLYKLVWERFIASQMATALLDTVSVDIRAGEYLFKASGYTVKFDGYTILYEESKEESAGAEEEGAGALPEMEKGDLLKLKSLESSQHFTQPPPRFTEASLIKTLEENGIGRPSTYAPTITTILSRGYVEREAKALKPTALGEVVTQLMKDQFKKIVDVDFTAQMEKNLDEVEEGSVDWVDTLAVFYEDFSAMLSQAEKNMDGTRVKVPDEETDEICELCGRKMVIKTGRFGKFLACPGFPECKNTRKIVQDTGGVCPLCGGKVLAKKSKKGKVYYGCEHNPQCGFMTWDTPLKETCPKCGATLFKKTGKMGRIYCAKDGCDYERGLKD
;
A
#
# COMPACT_ATOMS: atom_id res chain seq x y z
N VAL A 1 26.71 21.67 -1.34
CA VAL A 1 26.57 21.73 0.13
C VAL A 1 25.11 21.44 0.46
N TYR A 2 24.82 20.27 1.02
CA TYR A 2 23.48 19.92 1.49
C TYR A 2 23.10 20.88 2.63
N ARG A 3 22.01 21.65 2.48
CA ARG A 3 21.45 22.43 3.58
C ARG A 3 20.63 21.48 4.44
N GLY A 4 20.96 21.36 5.72
CA GLY A 4 20.17 20.58 6.68
C GLY A 4 18.72 21.06 6.72
N ARG A 5 17.78 20.13 6.88
CA ARG A 5 16.38 20.46 7.20
C ARG A 5 16.33 21.02 8.62
N ALA A 6 15.35 21.88 8.90
CA ALA A 6 15.25 22.69 10.11
C ALA A 6 15.22 21.92 11.46
N ASN A 7 15.08 20.59 11.43
CA ASN A 7 15.01 19.71 12.61
C ASN A 7 16.09 18.59 12.58
N ALA A 8 17.20 18.78 11.85
CA ALA A 8 18.28 17.81 11.84
C ALA A 8 19.17 18.01 13.07
N GLN A 9 19.16 17.03 13.98
CA GLN A 9 20.17 16.91 15.04
C GLN A 9 21.56 16.80 14.38
N ASP A 10 22.36 17.87 14.45
CA ASP A 10 23.58 18.13 13.66
C ASP A 10 24.74 17.13 13.89
N ALA A 11 24.58 16.17 14.81
CA ALA A 11 25.57 15.13 15.10
C ALA A 11 25.33 13.80 14.38
N HIS A 12 24.23 13.64 13.63
CA HIS A 12 23.91 12.39 12.93
C HIS A 12 24.33 12.43 11.46
N GLU A 13 24.89 11.33 11.00
CA GLU A 13 25.18 11.11 9.59
C GLU A 13 24.01 10.45 8.87
N ALA A 14 23.94 10.65 7.55
CA ALA A 14 23.03 9.89 6.71
C ALA A 14 23.33 8.39 6.77
N ILE A 15 22.30 7.55 6.54
CA ILE A 15 22.50 6.11 6.39
C ILE A 15 23.32 5.87 5.12
N ARG A 16 24.54 5.37 5.29
CA ARG A 16 25.53 5.15 4.22
C ARG A 16 26.34 3.87 4.46
N PRO A 17 27.02 3.33 3.44
CA PRO A 17 28.03 2.31 3.66
C PRO A 17 29.11 2.84 4.61
N THR A 18 29.52 2.01 5.57
CA THR A 18 30.66 2.32 6.45
C THR A 18 31.96 2.44 5.66
N MET A 19 32.12 1.59 4.64
CA MET A 19 33.23 1.54 3.69
C MET A 19 32.67 1.60 2.26
N PRO A 20 32.68 2.78 1.60
CA PRO A 20 32.17 2.94 0.23
C PRO A 20 32.84 2.03 -0.81
N GLU A 21 34.10 1.67 -0.58
CA GLU A 21 34.89 0.76 -1.40
C GLU A 21 34.39 -0.69 -1.38
N MET A 22 33.58 -1.08 -0.38
CA MET A 22 32.94 -2.39 -0.35
C MET A 22 31.71 -2.38 -1.26
N THR A 23 31.88 -2.88 -2.48
CA THR A 23 30.78 -2.95 -3.45
C THR A 23 29.76 -4.04 -3.04
N PRO A 24 28.48 -3.91 -3.46
CA PRO A 24 27.45 -4.91 -3.16
C PRO A 24 27.86 -6.33 -3.55
N ASP A 25 28.55 -6.51 -4.68
CA ASP A 25 28.95 -7.83 -5.17
C ASP A 25 30.02 -8.50 -4.28
N GLN A 26 30.90 -7.71 -3.66
CA GLN A 26 31.91 -8.23 -2.72
C GLN A 26 31.31 -8.76 -1.42
N VAL A 27 30.21 -8.16 -0.93
CA VAL A 27 29.58 -8.55 0.33
C VAL A 27 28.45 -9.58 0.17
N LYS A 28 28.05 -9.87 -1.08
CA LYS A 28 26.88 -10.69 -1.41
C LYS A 28 26.89 -12.08 -0.76
N SER A 29 28.05 -12.73 -0.70
CA SER A 29 28.18 -14.07 -0.09
C SER A 29 28.01 -14.07 1.43
N SER A 30 28.20 -12.92 2.06
CA SER A 30 28.18 -12.75 3.52
C SER A 30 26.83 -12.27 4.05
N LEU A 31 25.88 -11.98 3.17
CA LEU A 31 24.58 -11.40 3.50
C LEU A 31 23.44 -12.33 3.10
N SER A 32 22.36 -12.32 3.88
CA SER A 32 21.09 -12.89 3.43
C SER A 32 20.53 -12.10 2.24
N GLY A 33 19.59 -12.70 1.49
CA GLY A 33 19.03 -12.06 0.30
C GLY A 33 18.39 -10.69 0.55
N ASP A 34 17.76 -10.49 1.70
CA ASP A 34 17.12 -9.21 2.04
C ASP A 34 18.14 -8.18 2.58
N GLN A 35 19.13 -8.62 3.36
CA GLN A 35 20.25 -7.77 3.77
C GLN A 35 21.05 -7.27 2.55
N TYR A 36 21.33 -8.14 1.58
CA TYR A 36 22.02 -7.76 0.34
C TYR A 36 21.23 -6.70 -0.43
N LYS A 37 19.91 -6.88 -0.60
CA LYS A 37 19.07 -5.90 -1.30
C LYS A 37 19.07 -4.54 -0.61
N LEU A 38 18.96 -4.51 0.72
CA LEU A 38 18.97 -3.28 1.49
C LEU A 38 20.35 -2.60 1.44
N TYR A 39 21.43 -3.37 1.62
CA TYR A 39 22.78 -2.85 1.50
C TYR A 39 23.05 -2.28 0.10
N LYS A 40 22.66 -3.01 -0.94
CA LYS A 40 22.78 -2.58 -2.33
C LYS A 40 22.04 -1.25 -2.56
N LEU A 41 20.80 -1.13 -2.09
CA LEU A 41 20.01 0.10 -2.19
C LEU A 41 20.71 1.28 -1.51
N VAL A 42 21.18 1.10 -0.27
CA VAL A 42 21.90 2.13 0.50
C VAL A 42 23.19 2.54 -0.21
N TRP A 43 23.95 1.57 -0.72
CA TRP A 43 25.20 1.79 -1.42
C TRP A 43 24.99 2.56 -2.73
N GLU A 44 24.07 2.11 -3.59
CA GLU A 44 23.76 2.76 -4.87
C GLU A 44 23.28 4.20 -4.65
N ARG A 45 22.40 4.43 -3.67
CA ARG A 45 21.90 5.77 -3.33
C ARG A 45 23.01 6.69 -2.83
N PHE A 46 23.88 6.19 -1.96
CA PHE A 46 24.99 6.98 -1.40
C PHE A 46 26.03 7.34 -2.47
N ILE A 47 26.45 6.38 -3.30
CA ILE A 47 27.43 6.64 -4.36
C ILE A 47 26.83 7.59 -5.41
N ALA A 48 25.58 7.36 -5.83
CA ALA A 48 24.88 8.24 -6.75
C ALA A 48 24.77 9.68 -6.22
N SER A 49 24.64 9.89 -4.91
CA SER A 49 24.59 11.23 -4.33
C SER A 49 25.91 12.01 -4.46
N GLN A 50 27.03 11.34 -4.76
CA GLN A 50 28.34 11.93 -5.00
C GLN A 50 28.68 12.03 -6.50
N MET A 51 27.82 11.51 -7.38
CA MET A 51 28.02 11.53 -8.83
C MET A 51 27.52 12.84 -9.45
N ALA A 52 27.95 13.11 -10.69
CA ALA A 52 27.49 14.26 -11.45
C ALA A 52 25.99 14.17 -11.80
N THR A 53 25.33 15.31 -11.99
CA THR A 53 23.93 15.36 -12.40
C THR A 53 23.73 14.82 -13.82
N ALA A 54 22.61 14.15 -14.07
CA ALA A 54 22.20 13.79 -15.42
C ALA A 54 21.86 15.05 -16.25
N LEU A 55 22.18 15.03 -17.54
CA LEU A 55 21.81 16.06 -18.51
C LEU A 55 20.84 15.47 -19.52
N LEU A 56 19.66 16.09 -19.61
CA LEU A 56 18.59 15.71 -20.53
C LEU A 56 18.34 16.87 -21.50
N ASP A 57 18.19 16.55 -22.79
CA ASP A 57 17.73 17.49 -23.81
C ASP A 57 16.23 17.24 -24.03
N THR A 58 15.40 18.13 -23.48
CA THR A 58 13.93 18.03 -23.56
C THR A 58 13.40 18.77 -24.78
N VAL A 59 12.53 18.13 -25.54
CA VAL A 59 11.85 18.68 -26.71
C VAL A 59 10.34 18.68 -26.47
N SER A 60 9.70 19.82 -26.73
CA SER A 60 8.26 19.97 -26.69
C SER A 60 7.78 20.56 -28.02
N VAL A 61 6.75 19.95 -28.59
CA VAL A 61 6.27 20.24 -29.95
C VAL A 61 4.77 20.51 -29.91
N ASP A 62 4.40 21.65 -30.47
CA ASP A 62 3.03 22.06 -30.71
C ASP A 62 2.67 21.77 -32.18
N ILE A 63 1.74 20.84 -32.42
CA ILE A 63 1.32 20.38 -33.75
C ILE A 63 -0.07 20.94 -34.04
N ARG A 64 -0.17 21.85 -35.01
CA ARG A 64 -1.46 22.42 -35.45
C ARG A 64 -2.07 21.60 -36.58
N ALA A 65 -3.33 21.20 -36.42
CA ALA A 65 -4.11 20.51 -37.43
C ALA A 65 -5.49 21.17 -37.56
N GLY A 66 -5.63 22.09 -38.53
CA GLY A 66 -6.81 22.96 -38.62
C GLY A 66 -6.97 23.83 -37.38
N GLU A 67 -8.12 23.72 -36.71
CA GLU A 67 -8.46 24.43 -35.47
C GLU A 67 -7.86 23.78 -34.21
N TYR A 68 -7.33 22.56 -34.31
CA TYR A 68 -6.86 21.78 -33.17
C TYR A 68 -5.36 21.97 -32.92
N LEU A 69 -4.97 21.85 -31.64
CA LEU A 69 -3.59 21.84 -31.18
C LEU A 69 -3.29 20.53 -30.46
N PHE A 70 -2.36 19.76 -31.00
CA PHE A 70 -1.81 18.56 -30.37
C PHE A 70 -0.46 18.91 -29.74
N LYS A 71 -0.13 18.26 -28.63
CA LYS A 71 1.14 18.45 -27.93
C LYS A 71 1.87 17.13 -27.81
N ALA A 72 3.16 17.15 -28.07
CA ALA A 72 4.07 16.03 -27.83
C ALA A 72 5.29 16.53 -27.06
N SER A 73 5.71 15.76 -26.06
CA SER A 73 6.91 16.04 -25.29
C SER A 73 7.76 14.78 -25.19
N GLY A 74 9.08 14.94 -25.30
CA GLY A 74 10.03 13.85 -25.11
C GLY A 74 11.38 14.39 -24.69
N TYR A 75 12.32 13.50 -24.39
CA TYR A 75 13.68 13.88 -24.05
C TYR A 75 14.69 12.87 -24.59
N THR A 76 15.93 13.33 -24.74
CA THR A 76 17.10 12.47 -24.98
C THR A 76 18.11 12.66 -23.86
N VAL A 77 18.75 11.57 -23.44
CA VAL A 77 19.81 11.65 -22.41
C VAL A 77 21.11 12.07 -23.09
N LYS A 78 21.63 13.24 -22.73
CA LYS A 78 22.92 13.74 -23.20
C LYS A 78 24.08 13.24 -22.33
N PHE A 79 23.81 13.06 -21.05
CA PHE A 79 24.76 12.51 -20.08
C PHE A 79 23.99 11.85 -18.93
N ASP A 80 24.24 10.57 -18.66
CA ASP A 80 23.51 9.81 -17.64
C ASP A 80 23.81 10.30 -16.21
N GLY A 81 25.03 10.78 -15.94
CA GLY A 81 25.42 11.18 -14.59
C GLY A 81 25.14 10.08 -13.56
N TYR A 82 24.48 10.42 -12.46
CA TYR A 82 24.14 9.48 -11.39
C TYR A 82 23.11 8.40 -11.78
N THR A 83 22.33 8.60 -12.86
CA THR A 83 21.24 7.66 -13.22
C THR A 83 21.75 6.33 -13.74
N ILE A 84 23.01 6.26 -14.17
CA ILE A 84 23.66 4.98 -14.52
C ILE A 84 23.69 4.00 -13.34
N LEU A 85 23.70 4.53 -12.11
CA LEU A 85 23.79 3.74 -10.89
C LEU A 85 22.46 3.69 -10.13
N TYR A 86 21.75 4.81 -10.07
CA TYR A 86 20.54 4.92 -9.27
C TYR A 86 19.47 5.74 -9.98
N GLU A 87 18.32 5.11 -10.20
CA GLU A 87 17.08 5.79 -10.57
C GLU A 87 16.06 5.59 -9.46
N GLU A 88 15.40 6.67 -9.05
CA GLU A 88 14.25 6.53 -8.16
C GLU A 88 13.17 5.75 -8.90
N SER A 89 12.75 4.63 -8.31
CA SER A 89 11.53 3.97 -8.75
C SER A 89 10.42 5.00 -8.66
N LYS A 90 9.84 5.39 -9.81
CA LYS A 90 8.58 6.13 -9.84
C LYS A 90 7.58 5.27 -9.07
N GLU A 91 7.32 5.62 -7.80
CA GLU A 91 6.15 5.08 -7.11
C GLU A 91 4.94 5.42 -7.98
N GLU A 92 3.93 4.55 -7.98
CA GLU A 92 2.61 4.77 -8.60
C GLU A 92 1.98 6.03 -7.97
N SER A 93 2.51 7.19 -8.33
CA SER A 93 1.98 8.50 -8.06
C SER A 93 0.82 8.60 -9.03
N ALA A 94 -0.36 8.44 -8.46
CA ALA A 94 -1.63 8.43 -9.16
C ALA A 94 -1.70 9.59 -10.16
N GLY A 95 -1.79 9.25 -11.45
CA GLY A 95 -2.24 10.16 -12.50
C GLY A 95 -1.18 10.76 -13.43
N ALA A 96 0.12 10.51 -13.22
CA ALA A 96 1.13 10.85 -14.23
C ALA A 96 1.54 9.57 -14.97
N GLU A 97 0.68 9.14 -15.89
CA GLU A 97 1.13 8.40 -17.07
C GLU A 97 2.11 9.32 -17.83
N GLU A 98 3.38 9.36 -17.42
CA GLU A 98 4.44 9.61 -18.40
C GLU A 98 4.56 8.34 -19.24
N GLU A 99 3.52 8.09 -20.05
CA GLU A 99 3.61 7.25 -21.22
C GLU A 99 4.79 7.76 -22.05
N GLY A 100 5.88 7.00 -22.05
CA GLY A 100 6.91 7.03 -23.09
C GLY A 100 7.38 8.42 -23.49
N ALA A 101 8.03 9.15 -22.58
CA ALA A 101 8.91 10.26 -22.96
C ALA A 101 10.19 9.73 -23.63
N GLY A 102 10.02 8.99 -24.71
CA GLY A 102 11.11 8.59 -25.60
C GLY A 102 11.62 9.78 -26.39
N ALA A 103 12.71 9.56 -27.12
CA ALA A 103 13.23 10.53 -28.05
C ALA A 103 12.18 10.85 -29.13
N LEU A 104 11.85 12.14 -29.28
CA LEU A 104 11.09 12.58 -30.45
C LEU A 104 12.00 12.56 -31.69
N PRO A 105 11.45 12.29 -32.89
CA PRO A 105 12.23 12.38 -34.12
C PRO A 105 12.70 13.82 -34.37
N GLU A 106 13.80 13.98 -35.10
CA GLU A 106 14.22 15.30 -35.57
C GLU A 106 13.14 15.94 -36.44
N MET A 107 12.87 17.22 -36.19
CA MET A 107 11.86 18.00 -36.90
C MET A 107 12.17 19.49 -36.84
N GLU A 108 11.71 20.23 -37.83
CA GLU A 108 11.86 21.67 -37.93
C GLU A 108 10.51 22.39 -37.91
N LYS A 109 10.56 23.67 -37.54
CA LYS A 109 9.36 24.51 -37.54
C LYS A 109 8.86 24.69 -38.97
N GLY A 110 7.65 24.19 -39.24
CA GLY A 110 7.01 24.28 -40.55
C GLY A 110 6.89 22.93 -41.27
N ASP A 111 7.46 21.87 -40.70
CA ASP A 111 7.35 20.53 -41.26
C ASP A 111 5.89 20.08 -41.39
N LEU A 112 5.57 19.50 -42.54
CA LEU A 112 4.24 18.96 -42.83
C LEU A 112 4.16 17.51 -42.34
N LEU A 113 3.40 17.30 -41.26
CA LEU A 113 3.17 15.97 -40.70
C LEU A 113 1.97 15.29 -41.37
N LYS A 114 2.10 13.98 -41.63
CA LYS A 114 1.00 13.15 -42.13
C LYS A 114 0.36 12.40 -40.96
N LEU A 115 -0.95 12.56 -40.82
CA LEU A 115 -1.72 11.79 -39.85
C LEU A 115 -1.67 10.30 -40.19
N LYS A 116 -1.21 9.48 -39.24
CA LYS A 116 -1.15 8.02 -39.39
C LYS A 116 -2.38 7.33 -38.80
N SER A 117 -2.73 7.68 -37.57
CA SER A 117 -3.90 7.17 -36.85
C SER A 117 -4.40 8.21 -35.85
N LEU A 118 -5.67 8.10 -35.46
CA LEU A 118 -6.26 8.80 -34.33
C LEU A 118 -6.83 7.76 -33.39
N GLU A 119 -6.32 7.72 -32.16
CA GLU A 119 -6.77 6.82 -31.12
C GLU A 119 -7.49 7.62 -30.05
N SER A 120 -8.73 7.25 -29.76
CA SER A 120 -9.51 7.86 -28.70
C SER A 120 -9.37 7.02 -27.43
N SER A 121 -8.83 7.59 -26.37
CA SER A 121 -8.83 7.00 -25.03
C SER A 121 -9.93 7.63 -24.17
N GLN A 122 -10.60 6.80 -23.37
CA GLN A 122 -11.50 7.27 -22.33
C GLN A 122 -10.79 7.15 -20.99
N HIS A 123 -10.67 8.27 -20.28
CA HIS A 123 -10.11 8.30 -18.94
C HIS A 123 -11.22 8.54 -17.90
N PHE A 124 -11.01 7.99 -16.71
CA PHE A 124 -11.85 8.24 -15.54
C PHE A 124 -11.02 8.94 -14.47
N THR A 125 -11.66 9.85 -13.72
CA THR A 125 -11.03 10.41 -12.53
C THR A 125 -10.85 9.32 -11.49
N GLN A 126 -9.63 9.22 -10.95
CA GLN A 126 -9.34 8.29 -9.87
C GLN A 126 -9.45 9.01 -8.53
N PRO A 127 -9.96 8.34 -7.48
CA PRO A 127 -9.89 8.89 -6.14
C PRO A 127 -8.43 8.98 -5.68
N PRO A 128 -8.15 9.80 -4.64
CA PRO A 128 -6.82 9.82 -4.03
C PRO A 128 -6.35 8.42 -3.65
N PRO A 129 -5.09 8.05 -3.95
CA PRO A 129 -4.57 6.74 -3.59
C PRO A 129 -4.54 6.60 -2.07
N ARG A 130 -4.81 5.38 -1.58
CA ARG A 130 -4.60 5.07 -0.17
C ARG A 130 -3.12 5.11 0.17
N PHE A 131 -2.82 5.40 1.42
CA PHE A 131 -1.45 5.37 1.92
C PHE A 131 -0.85 3.97 1.87
N THR A 132 0.35 3.82 1.32
CA THR A 132 1.30 2.76 1.66
C THR A 132 2.04 3.12 2.95
N GLU A 133 2.78 2.18 3.54
CA GLU A 133 3.66 2.47 4.69
C GLU A 133 4.66 3.59 4.38
N ALA A 134 5.28 3.57 3.19
CA ALA A 134 6.23 4.59 2.77
C ALA A 134 5.57 5.98 2.64
N SER A 135 4.44 6.06 1.94
CA SER A 135 3.72 7.34 1.78
C SER A 135 3.15 7.88 3.10
N LEU A 136 2.76 7.00 4.04
CA LEU A 136 2.33 7.42 5.37
C LEU A 136 3.51 7.98 6.17
N ILE A 137 4.68 7.32 6.16
CA ILE A 137 5.89 7.84 6.82
C ILE A 137 6.26 9.19 6.24
N LYS A 138 6.25 9.33 4.91
CA LYS A 138 6.52 10.59 4.23
C LYS A 138 5.54 11.68 4.68
N THR A 139 4.25 11.36 4.77
CA THR A 139 3.22 12.30 5.23
C THR A 139 3.43 12.69 6.70
N LEU A 140 3.79 11.74 7.57
CA LEU A 140 4.11 12.02 8.98
C LEU A 140 5.32 12.96 9.09
N GLU A 141 6.39 12.69 8.33
CA GLU A 141 7.60 13.53 8.27
C GLU A 141 7.28 14.95 7.77
N GLU A 142 6.51 15.08 6.68
CA GLU A 142 6.11 16.38 6.12
C GLU A 142 5.27 17.22 7.09
N ASN A 143 4.49 16.56 7.96
CA ASN A 143 3.71 17.22 9.01
C ASN A 143 4.47 17.36 10.34
N GLY A 144 5.74 16.96 10.42
CA GLY A 144 6.54 17.04 11.65
C GLY A 144 6.10 16.09 12.76
N ILE A 145 5.29 15.07 12.45
CA ILE A 145 4.79 14.08 13.40
C ILE A 145 5.75 12.89 13.44
N GLY A 146 6.18 12.51 14.64
CA GLY A 146 7.11 11.40 14.85
C GLY A 146 8.55 11.74 14.47
N ARG A 147 9.44 10.76 14.70
CA ARG A 147 10.89 10.83 14.52
C ARG A 147 11.37 9.54 13.84
N PRO A 148 12.62 9.47 13.32
CA PRO A 148 13.18 8.25 12.74
C PRO A 148 13.03 7.00 13.64
N SER A 149 13.04 7.20 14.96
CA SER A 149 12.84 6.14 15.96
C SER A 149 11.39 5.67 16.11
N THR A 150 10.38 6.45 15.69
CA THR A 150 8.97 6.19 15.95
C THR A 150 8.14 5.85 14.71
N TYR A 151 8.64 6.07 13.49
CA TYR A 151 7.90 5.77 12.25
C TYR A 151 7.48 4.30 12.13
N ALA A 152 8.43 3.36 12.17
CA ALA A 152 8.13 1.93 12.07
C ALA A 152 7.33 1.39 13.27
N PRO A 153 7.64 1.77 14.54
CA PRO A 153 6.81 1.40 15.68
C PRO A 153 5.38 1.91 15.60
N THR A 154 5.14 3.12 15.10
CA THR A 154 3.80 3.71 14.94
C THR A 154 2.96 2.85 13.99
N ILE A 155 3.48 2.55 12.80
CA ILE A 155 2.82 1.68 11.82
C ILE A 155 2.55 0.30 12.39
N THR A 156 3.53 -0.28 13.08
CA THR A 156 3.39 -1.59 13.73
C THR A 156 2.28 -1.59 14.78
N THR A 157 2.17 -0.51 15.56
CA THR A 157 1.17 -0.36 16.62
C THR A 157 -0.23 -0.23 16.06
N ILE A 158 -0.46 0.63 15.05
CA ILE A 158 -1.80 0.80 14.47
C ILE A 158 -2.29 -0.44 13.72
N LEU A 159 -1.36 -1.22 13.12
CA LEU A 159 -1.67 -2.50 12.49
C LEU A 159 -1.98 -3.59 13.53
N SER A 160 -1.14 -3.73 14.57
CA SER A 160 -1.32 -4.76 15.60
C SER A 160 -2.58 -4.56 16.44
N ARG A 161 -2.97 -3.29 16.69
CA ARG A 161 -4.23 -2.94 17.36
C ARG A 161 -5.46 -3.03 16.44
N GLY A 162 -5.25 -3.29 15.14
CA GLY A 162 -6.33 -3.46 14.18
C GLY A 162 -7.08 -2.17 13.84
N TYR A 163 -6.48 -0.99 14.05
CA TYR A 163 -7.05 0.29 13.59
C TYR A 163 -6.95 0.43 12.07
N VAL A 164 -5.91 -0.15 11.48
CA VAL A 164 -5.73 -0.28 10.04
C VAL A 164 -5.37 -1.72 9.68
N GLU A 165 -5.68 -2.13 8.46
CA GLU A 165 -5.28 -3.41 7.89
C GLU A 165 -4.54 -3.22 6.56
N ARG A 166 -3.66 -4.18 6.22
CA ARG A 166 -2.98 -4.19 4.92
C ARG A 166 -3.90 -4.79 3.85
N GLU A 167 -4.25 -3.99 2.86
CA GLU A 167 -4.91 -4.42 1.64
C GLU A 167 -3.91 -4.32 0.48
N ALA A 168 -3.33 -5.46 0.10
CA ALA A 168 -2.14 -5.50 -0.76
C ALA A 168 -0.99 -4.65 -0.19
N LYS A 169 -0.66 -3.53 -0.83
CA LYS A 169 0.38 -2.57 -0.37
C LYS A 169 -0.19 -1.36 0.37
N ALA A 170 -1.52 -1.18 0.34
CA ALA A 170 -2.19 -0.04 0.94
C ALA A 170 -2.63 -0.33 2.38
N LEU A 171 -2.68 0.72 3.18
CA LEU A 171 -3.24 0.76 4.52
C LEU A 171 -4.70 1.20 4.39
N LYS A 172 -5.60 0.36 4.89
CA LYS A 172 -7.04 0.61 4.90
C LYS A 172 -7.52 0.75 6.35
N PRO A 173 -8.24 1.84 6.70
CA PRO A 173 -8.85 1.94 8.03
C PRO A 173 -9.89 0.85 8.25
N THR A 174 -9.97 0.36 9.48
CA THR A 174 -11.03 -0.58 9.89
C THR A 174 -12.17 0.18 10.55
N ALA A 175 -13.35 -0.45 10.67
CA ALA A 175 -14.47 0.12 11.43
C ALA A 175 -14.07 0.49 12.87
N LEU A 176 -13.20 -0.30 13.51
CA LEU A 176 -12.65 0.03 14.83
C LEU A 176 -11.79 1.30 14.78
N GLY A 177 -10.90 1.40 13.79
CA GLY A 177 -10.06 2.59 13.59
C GLY A 177 -10.90 3.85 13.41
N GLU A 178 -11.90 3.81 12.53
CA GLU A 178 -12.78 4.95 12.26
C GLU A 178 -13.55 5.41 13.50
N VAL A 179 -14.13 4.47 14.25
CA VAL A 179 -14.87 4.79 15.48
C VAL A 179 -13.97 5.37 16.55
N VAL A 180 -12.78 4.80 16.74
CA VAL A 180 -11.80 5.32 17.71
C VAL A 180 -11.31 6.70 17.28
N THR A 181 -11.01 6.91 16.00
CA THR A 181 -10.63 8.22 15.47
C THR A 181 -11.72 9.25 15.69
N GLN A 182 -12.99 8.90 15.43
CA GLN A 182 -14.11 9.82 15.65
C GLN A 182 -14.27 10.19 17.12
N LEU A 183 -14.20 9.20 18.02
CA LEU A 183 -14.22 9.44 19.46
C LEU A 183 -13.10 10.37 19.91
N MET A 184 -11.89 10.14 19.43
CA MET A 184 -10.74 10.98 19.76
C MET A 184 -10.92 12.41 19.22
N LYS A 185 -11.50 12.58 18.03
CA LYS A 185 -11.87 13.90 17.48
C LYS A 185 -12.98 14.59 18.26
N ASP A 186 -13.90 13.84 18.86
CA ASP A 186 -15.01 14.43 19.60
C ASP A 186 -14.59 14.87 21.01
N GLN A 187 -13.80 14.04 21.70
CA GLN A 187 -13.43 14.27 23.11
C GLN A 187 -12.04 14.90 23.29
N PHE A 188 -11.11 14.67 22.37
CA PHE A 188 -9.69 15.04 22.51
C PHE A 188 -9.17 15.81 21.29
N LYS A 189 -9.96 16.80 20.80
CA LYS A 189 -9.65 17.62 19.61
C LYS A 189 -8.21 18.12 19.57
N LYS A 190 -7.73 18.67 20.69
CA LYS A 190 -6.37 19.20 20.82
C LYS A 190 -5.31 18.09 20.66
N ILE A 191 -5.55 16.90 21.20
CA ILE A 191 -4.59 15.79 21.18
C ILE A 191 -4.43 15.17 19.79
N VAL A 192 -5.51 15.07 19.01
CA VAL A 192 -5.47 14.51 17.65
C VAL A 192 -5.21 15.54 16.56
N ASP A 193 -5.03 16.79 16.94
CA ASP A 193 -4.63 17.85 16.03
C ASP A 193 -3.18 17.64 15.56
N VAL A 194 -2.98 17.83 14.25
CA VAL A 194 -1.69 17.59 13.60
C VAL A 194 -0.64 18.58 14.10
N ASP A 195 -1.00 19.85 14.19
CA ASP A 195 -0.08 20.91 14.61
C ASP A 195 0.28 20.78 16.09
N PHE A 196 -0.69 20.43 16.94
CA PHE A 196 -0.42 20.14 18.35
C PHE A 196 0.55 18.96 18.51
N THR A 197 0.36 17.89 17.75
CA THR A 197 1.24 16.71 17.80
C THR A 197 2.65 17.05 17.34
N ALA A 198 2.79 17.80 16.24
CA ALA A 198 4.07 18.27 15.75
C ALA A 198 4.79 19.20 16.76
N GLN A 199 4.03 20.07 17.42
CA GLN A 199 4.56 20.94 18.48
C GLN A 199 5.02 20.14 19.70
N MET A 200 4.30 19.08 20.09
CA MET A 200 4.73 18.20 21.18
C MET A 200 6.08 17.54 20.87
N GLU A 201 6.26 17.07 19.64
CA GLU A 201 7.54 16.51 19.20
C GLU A 201 8.67 17.56 19.24
N LYS A 202 8.38 18.81 18.84
CA LYS A 202 9.34 19.91 18.94
C LYS A 202 9.70 20.24 20.40
N ASN A 203 8.73 20.24 21.31
CA ASN A 203 8.99 20.46 22.74
C ASN A 203 9.92 19.36 23.31
N LEU A 204 9.81 18.12 22.82
CA LEU A 204 10.71 17.03 23.22
C LEU A 204 12.13 17.22 22.67
N ASP A 205 12.28 17.77 21.45
CA ASP A 205 13.60 18.15 20.94
C ASP A 205 14.21 19.29 21.78
N GLU A 206 13.41 20.28 22.17
CA GLU A 206 13.82 21.39 23.04
C GLU A 206 14.31 20.89 24.41
N VAL A 207 13.70 19.83 24.95
CA VAL A 207 14.17 19.13 26.15
C VAL A 207 15.52 18.44 25.91
N GLU A 208 15.68 17.75 24.78
CA GLU A 208 16.94 17.06 24.43
C GLU A 208 18.10 18.04 24.27
N GLU A 209 17.85 19.22 23.69
CA GLU A 209 18.81 20.31 23.55
C GLU A 209 19.13 21.01 24.88
N GLY A 210 18.35 20.72 25.95
CA GLY A 210 18.50 21.35 27.26
C GLY A 210 17.97 22.78 27.33
N SER A 211 17.11 23.18 26.39
CA SER A 211 16.54 24.52 26.32
C SER A 211 15.29 24.69 27.21
N VAL A 212 14.59 23.59 27.52
CA VAL A 212 13.43 23.56 28.43
C VAL A 212 13.53 22.39 29.41
N ASP A 213 12.94 22.53 30.59
CA ASP A 213 12.87 21.45 31.58
C ASP A 213 11.77 20.44 31.22
N TRP A 214 12.11 19.15 31.34
CA TRP A 214 11.21 18.06 30.96
C TRP A 214 10.04 17.90 31.94
N VAL A 215 10.23 18.22 33.22
CA VAL A 215 9.17 18.14 34.24
C VAL A 215 8.16 19.24 34.00
N ASP A 216 8.62 20.46 33.73
CA ASP A 216 7.74 21.59 33.39
C ASP A 216 6.95 21.31 32.10
N THR A 217 7.61 20.76 31.08
CA THR A 217 6.96 20.35 29.82
C THR A 217 5.85 19.32 30.05
N LEU A 218 6.12 18.31 30.89
CA LEU A 218 5.12 17.30 31.27
C LEU A 218 3.98 17.88 32.10
N ALA A 219 4.26 18.79 33.02
CA ALA A 219 3.26 19.44 33.86
C ALA A 219 2.26 20.22 32.99
N VAL A 220 2.77 21.04 32.06
CA VAL A 220 1.94 21.82 31.12
C VAL A 220 1.05 20.90 30.27
N PHE A 221 1.60 19.80 29.73
CA PHE A 221 0.80 18.83 28.99
C PHE A 221 -0.28 18.17 29.86
N TYR A 222 0.10 17.74 31.06
CA TYR A 222 -0.78 16.94 31.91
C TYR A 222 -1.93 17.74 32.50
N GLU A 223 -1.74 19.02 32.84
CA GLU A 223 -2.81 19.90 33.31
C GLU A 223 -3.95 19.97 32.29
N ASP A 224 -3.62 20.30 31.04
CA ASP A 224 -4.59 20.35 29.93
C ASP A 224 -5.23 18.99 29.66
N PHE A 225 -4.42 17.92 29.64
CA PHE A 225 -4.90 16.56 29.39
C PHE A 225 -5.86 16.07 30.47
N SER A 226 -5.56 16.34 31.74
CA SER A 226 -6.38 15.90 32.88
C SER A 226 -7.76 16.55 32.88
N ALA A 227 -7.85 17.82 32.47
CA ALA A 227 -9.11 18.53 32.29
C ALA A 227 -9.93 17.94 31.13
N MET A 228 -9.29 17.67 29.98
CA MET A 228 -9.93 17.02 28.84
C MET A 228 -10.45 15.62 29.21
N LEU A 229 -9.64 14.83 29.92
CA LEU A 229 -10.00 13.48 30.36
C LEU A 229 -11.22 13.51 31.30
N SER A 230 -11.21 14.41 32.30
CA SER A 230 -12.32 14.56 33.25
C SER A 230 -13.63 14.95 32.54
N GLN A 231 -13.55 15.76 31.48
CA GLN A 231 -14.71 16.12 30.67
C GLN A 231 -15.18 14.96 29.81
N ALA A 232 -14.25 14.23 29.18
CA ALA A 232 -14.54 13.07 28.37
C ALA A 232 -15.23 11.96 29.18
N GLU A 233 -14.76 11.68 30.40
CA GLU A 233 -15.37 10.71 31.31
C GLU A 233 -16.83 11.06 31.64
N LYS A 234 -17.12 12.35 31.92
CA LYS A 234 -18.50 12.81 32.16
C LYS A 234 -19.37 12.71 30.91
N ASN A 235 -18.83 13.09 29.75
CA ASN A 235 -19.56 13.03 28.48
C ASN A 235 -19.87 11.59 28.06
N MET A 236 -19.01 10.66 28.44
CA MET A 236 -19.09 9.25 28.05
C MET A 236 -19.76 8.36 29.12
N ASP A 237 -20.17 8.91 30.25
CA ASP A 237 -20.86 8.14 31.28
C ASP A 237 -22.13 7.48 30.71
N GLY A 238 -22.26 6.17 30.94
CA GLY A 238 -23.32 5.34 30.36
C GLY A 238 -23.23 5.06 28.85
N THR A 239 -22.30 5.67 28.11
CA THR A 239 -22.17 5.49 26.65
C THR A 239 -21.16 4.41 26.30
N ARG A 240 -21.64 3.26 25.83
CA ARG A 240 -20.76 2.23 25.25
C ARG A 240 -20.51 2.53 23.78
N VAL A 241 -19.25 2.73 23.43
CA VAL A 241 -18.79 2.84 22.05
C VAL A 241 -19.15 1.55 21.31
N LYS A 242 -20.15 1.62 20.44
CA LYS A 242 -20.51 0.50 19.56
C LYS A 242 -19.71 0.64 18.28
N VAL A 243 -18.82 -0.33 18.04
CA VAL A 243 -18.23 -0.48 16.72
C VAL A 243 -19.34 -1.02 15.81
N PRO A 244 -19.73 -0.29 14.74
CA PRO A 244 -20.72 -0.80 13.81
C PRO A 244 -20.16 -2.04 13.13
N ASP A 245 -20.99 -3.09 13.04
CA ASP A 245 -20.59 -4.30 12.34
C ASP A 245 -20.53 -3.99 10.82
N GLU A 246 -19.51 -4.47 10.11
CA GLU A 246 -19.42 -4.31 8.66
C GLU A 246 -20.54 -5.12 7.99
N GLU A 247 -21.48 -4.44 7.31
CA GLU A 247 -22.56 -5.12 6.58
C GLU A 247 -22.02 -5.84 5.34
N THR A 248 -22.67 -6.95 4.98
CA THR A 248 -22.36 -7.72 3.78
C THR A 248 -23.63 -7.96 2.96
N ASP A 249 -23.45 -8.28 1.68
CA ASP A 249 -24.57 -8.68 0.82
C ASP A 249 -25.01 -10.14 1.02
N GLU A 250 -24.37 -10.88 1.94
CA GLU A 250 -24.74 -12.25 2.28
C GLU A 250 -26.03 -12.27 3.11
N ILE A 251 -27.04 -13.01 2.67
CA ILE A 251 -28.32 -13.12 3.36
C ILE A 251 -28.28 -14.30 4.35
N CYS A 252 -28.75 -14.08 5.57
CA CYS A 252 -28.87 -15.13 6.58
C CYS A 252 -29.93 -16.16 6.17
N GLU A 253 -29.51 -17.41 6.02
CA GLU A 253 -30.39 -18.54 5.63
C GLU A 253 -31.52 -18.83 6.63
N LEU A 254 -31.38 -18.41 7.90
CA LEU A 254 -32.37 -18.68 8.95
C LEU A 254 -33.43 -17.57 9.10
N CYS A 255 -33.13 -16.33 8.74
CA CYS A 255 -34.03 -15.20 9.00
C CYS A 255 -34.10 -14.14 7.91
N GLY A 256 -33.35 -14.28 6.80
CA GLY A 256 -33.40 -13.38 5.66
C GLY A 256 -32.72 -12.01 5.86
N ARG A 257 -32.14 -11.73 7.03
CA ARG A 257 -31.40 -10.46 7.27
C ARG A 257 -30.02 -10.50 6.63
N LYS A 258 -29.50 -9.36 6.18
CA LYS A 258 -28.10 -9.22 5.74
C LYS A 258 -27.15 -9.57 6.89
N MET A 259 -26.19 -10.46 6.64
CA MET A 259 -25.18 -10.85 7.61
C MET A 259 -24.15 -9.75 7.76
N VAL A 260 -23.52 -9.70 8.93
CA VAL A 260 -22.50 -8.72 9.28
C VAL A 260 -21.19 -9.41 9.65
N ILE A 261 -20.04 -8.77 9.40
CA ILE A 261 -18.74 -9.31 9.75
C ILE A 261 -18.43 -9.01 11.22
N LYS A 262 -18.15 -10.07 11.99
CA LYS A 262 -17.69 -9.99 13.36
C LYS A 262 -16.30 -10.57 13.50
N THR A 263 -15.54 -10.05 14.45
CA THR A 263 -14.20 -10.55 14.78
C THR A 263 -14.28 -11.45 16.01
N GLY A 264 -13.82 -12.69 15.89
CA GLY A 264 -13.71 -13.64 17.00
C GLY A 264 -12.28 -14.15 17.16
N ARG A 265 -12.07 -15.08 18.10
CA ARG A 265 -10.77 -15.73 18.36
C ARG A 265 -10.08 -16.30 17.12
N PHE A 266 -10.86 -16.74 16.13
CA PHE A 266 -10.37 -17.39 14.91
C PHE A 266 -10.36 -16.48 13.67
N GLY A 267 -10.52 -15.16 13.87
CA GLY A 267 -10.57 -14.17 12.80
C GLY A 267 -11.99 -13.67 12.49
N LYS A 268 -12.13 -12.97 11.37
CA LYS A 268 -13.40 -12.41 10.88
C LYS A 268 -14.35 -13.54 10.44
N PHE A 269 -15.63 -13.45 10.80
CA PHE A 269 -16.69 -14.40 10.42
C PHE A 269 -18.00 -13.64 10.17
N LEU A 270 -18.90 -14.21 9.37
CA LEU A 270 -20.24 -13.67 9.16
C LEU A 270 -21.13 -14.09 10.33
N ALA A 271 -21.85 -13.14 10.92
CA ALA A 271 -22.84 -13.38 11.94
C ALA A 271 -24.17 -12.75 11.53
N CYS A 272 -25.29 -13.38 11.89
CA CYS A 272 -26.58 -12.72 11.75
C CYS A 272 -26.68 -11.55 12.75
N PRO A 273 -27.12 -10.35 12.32
CA PRO A 273 -27.33 -9.22 13.22
C PRO A 273 -28.47 -9.46 14.23
N GLY A 274 -29.36 -10.43 13.96
CA GLY A 274 -30.47 -10.79 14.84
C GLY A 274 -30.10 -11.60 16.09
N PHE A 275 -28.85 -11.62 16.52
CA PHE A 275 -28.47 -12.26 17.78
C PHE A 275 -29.09 -11.50 18.98
N PRO A 276 -29.66 -12.17 20.00
CA PRO A 276 -29.60 -13.61 20.30
C PRO A 276 -30.67 -14.49 19.63
N GLU A 277 -31.66 -13.90 18.95
CA GLU A 277 -32.79 -14.62 18.32
C GLU A 277 -32.33 -15.53 17.17
N CYS A 278 -31.36 -15.07 16.38
CA CYS A 278 -30.75 -15.84 15.29
C CYS A 278 -29.24 -16.01 15.52
N LYS A 279 -28.83 -17.22 15.91
CA LYS A 279 -27.42 -17.58 16.19
C LYS A 279 -26.64 -18.05 14.96
N ASN A 280 -27.16 -17.80 13.76
CA ASN A 280 -26.47 -18.21 12.53
C ASN A 280 -25.12 -17.50 12.40
N THR A 281 -24.06 -18.28 12.22
CA THR A 281 -22.71 -17.78 11.95
C THR A 281 -22.09 -18.62 10.84
N ARG A 282 -21.38 -17.96 9.93
CA ARG A 282 -20.70 -18.59 8.79
C ARG A 282 -19.26 -18.10 8.76
N LYS A 283 -18.33 -18.96 8.35
CA LYS A 283 -16.95 -18.51 8.09
C LYS A 283 -16.97 -17.61 6.85
N ILE A 284 -16.20 -16.53 6.86
CA ILE A 284 -15.98 -15.77 5.63
C ILE A 284 -15.12 -16.64 4.74
N VAL A 285 -15.75 -17.12 3.68
CA VAL A 285 -15.09 -17.88 2.65
C VAL A 285 -15.16 -17.03 1.40
N GLN A 286 -14.02 -16.54 0.93
CA GLN A 286 -13.97 -15.82 -0.33
C GLN A 286 -14.15 -16.85 -1.46
N ASP A 287 -15.36 -16.87 -2.03
CA ASP A 287 -15.62 -17.56 -3.29
C ASP A 287 -14.77 -16.91 -4.37
N THR A 288 -14.00 -17.72 -5.08
CA THR A 288 -13.14 -17.21 -6.15
C THR A 288 -13.86 -17.12 -7.49
N GLY A 289 -15.10 -17.62 -7.57
CA GLY A 289 -15.82 -17.84 -8.81
C GLY A 289 -15.29 -19.03 -9.63
N GLY A 290 -14.25 -19.71 -9.14
CA GLY A 290 -13.67 -20.89 -9.76
C GLY A 290 -14.42 -22.17 -9.41
N VAL A 291 -14.49 -23.09 -10.37
CA VAL A 291 -15.05 -24.44 -10.25
C VAL A 291 -13.91 -25.43 -10.13
N CYS A 292 -14.01 -26.31 -9.15
CA CYS A 292 -12.99 -27.30 -8.84
C CYS A 292 -12.90 -28.32 -10.00
N PRO A 293 -11.69 -28.56 -10.53
CA PRO A 293 -11.50 -29.47 -11.65
C PRO A 293 -11.75 -30.94 -11.31
N LEU A 294 -11.72 -31.31 -10.01
CA LEU A 294 -11.94 -32.69 -9.56
C LEU A 294 -13.41 -32.98 -9.21
N CYS A 295 -14.04 -32.06 -8.46
CA CYS A 295 -15.33 -32.29 -7.79
C CYS A 295 -16.49 -31.52 -8.45
N GLY A 296 -16.21 -30.52 -9.30
CA GLY A 296 -17.22 -29.59 -9.81
C GLY A 296 -17.80 -28.61 -8.77
N GLY A 297 -17.40 -28.72 -7.50
CA GLY A 297 -17.76 -27.76 -6.44
C GLY A 297 -16.95 -26.47 -6.54
N LYS A 298 -17.33 -25.46 -5.76
CA LYS A 298 -16.66 -24.14 -5.74
C LYS A 298 -15.24 -24.21 -5.21
N VAL A 299 -14.36 -23.38 -5.77
CA VAL A 299 -13.00 -23.14 -5.30
C VAL A 299 -13.01 -21.94 -4.37
N LEU A 300 -12.54 -22.16 -3.15
CA LEU A 300 -12.58 -21.19 -2.08
C LEU A 300 -11.17 -20.73 -1.73
N ALA A 301 -10.98 -19.43 -1.52
CA ALA A 301 -9.74 -18.88 -0.99
C ALA A 301 -9.66 -19.12 0.54
N LYS A 302 -8.56 -19.72 0.98
CA LYS A 302 -8.27 -20.09 2.37
C LYS A 302 -6.88 -19.59 2.77
N LYS A 303 -6.64 -19.38 4.08
CA LYS A 303 -5.32 -19.02 4.62
C LYS A 303 -4.67 -20.22 5.31
N SER A 304 -3.40 -20.47 5.01
CA SER A 304 -2.58 -21.49 5.68
C SER A 304 -2.20 -21.05 7.11
N LYS A 305 -1.68 -21.98 7.93
CA LYS A 305 -1.17 -21.66 9.29
C LYS A 305 -0.09 -20.58 9.30
N LYS A 306 0.65 -20.42 8.19
CA LYS A 306 1.69 -19.38 8.00
C LYS A 306 1.15 -18.13 7.29
N GLY A 307 -0.16 -17.97 7.14
CA GLY A 307 -0.81 -16.79 6.56
C GLY A 307 -0.84 -16.73 5.03
N LYS A 308 -0.14 -17.61 4.31
CA LYS A 308 -0.22 -17.68 2.82
C LYS A 308 -1.60 -18.12 2.35
N VAL A 309 -2.15 -17.42 1.36
CA VAL A 309 -3.42 -17.76 0.72
C VAL A 309 -3.23 -18.97 -0.19
N TYR A 310 -4.16 -19.93 -0.13
CA TYR A 310 -4.28 -21.07 -1.04
C TYR A 310 -5.74 -21.24 -1.43
N TYR A 311 -5.99 -21.98 -2.50
CA TYR A 311 -7.32 -22.20 -3.05
C TYR A 311 -7.67 -23.69 -2.98
N GLY A 312 -8.87 -24.05 -2.54
CA GLY A 312 -9.27 -25.46 -2.47
C GLY A 312 -10.77 -25.71 -2.61
N CYS A 313 -11.18 -26.95 -2.93
CA CYS A 313 -12.60 -27.33 -3.12
C CYS A 313 -13.40 -27.09 -1.82
N GLU A 314 -14.66 -26.69 -1.99
CA GLU A 314 -15.64 -26.54 -0.91
C GLU A 314 -15.97 -27.87 -0.22
N HIS A 315 -15.99 -28.97 -0.99
CA HIS A 315 -16.22 -30.32 -0.51
C HIS A 315 -14.99 -30.95 0.18
N ASN A 316 -14.07 -30.16 0.72
CA ASN A 316 -12.95 -30.69 1.52
C ASN A 316 -13.47 -31.05 2.93
N PRO A 317 -13.23 -32.27 3.47
CA PRO A 317 -12.15 -33.20 3.11
C PRO A 317 -12.47 -34.28 2.04
N GLN A 318 -13.70 -34.37 1.54
CA GLN A 318 -14.10 -35.37 0.55
C GLN A 318 -13.41 -35.17 -0.81
N CYS A 319 -13.09 -33.92 -1.17
CA CYS A 319 -12.25 -33.56 -2.31
C CYS A 319 -10.99 -32.84 -1.84
N GLY A 320 -9.82 -33.47 -2.06
CA GLY A 320 -8.51 -32.96 -1.67
C GLY A 320 -7.90 -31.91 -2.62
N PHE A 321 -8.68 -31.31 -3.53
CA PHE A 321 -8.15 -30.31 -4.46
C PHE A 321 -7.61 -29.09 -3.71
N MET A 322 -6.34 -28.78 -3.92
CA MET A 322 -5.64 -27.64 -3.34
C MET A 322 -4.61 -27.10 -4.32
N THR A 323 -4.56 -25.78 -4.50
CA THR A 323 -3.56 -25.10 -5.31
C THR A 323 -3.15 -23.78 -4.69
N TRP A 324 -1.92 -23.35 -4.99
CA TRP A 324 -1.42 -22.01 -4.67
C TRP A 324 -1.64 -21.00 -5.81
N ASP A 325 -2.08 -21.49 -6.97
CA ASP A 325 -2.26 -20.72 -8.20
C ASP A 325 -3.63 -20.06 -8.21
N THR A 326 -3.69 -18.81 -8.67
CA THR A 326 -4.92 -18.00 -8.61
C THR A 326 -5.94 -18.49 -9.63
N PRO A 327 -7.15 -18.91 -9.23
CA PRO A 327 -8.22 -19.23 -10.15
C PRO A 327 -8.66 -17.97 -10.92
N LEU A 328 -8.93 -18.14 -12.21
CA LEU A 328 -9.43 -17.10 -13.09
C LEU A 328 -10.93 -17.26 -13.27
N LYS A 329 -11.62 -16.17 -13.59
CA LYS A 329 -13.04 -16.20 -13.98
C LYS A 329 -13.26 -16.87 -15.35
N GLU A 330 -12.19 -16.96 -16.15
CA GLU A 330 -12.21 -17.62 -17.45
C GLU A 330 -12.26 -19.14 -17.30
N THR A 331 -13.00 -19.77 -18.21
CA THR A 331 -13.08 -21.23 -18.33
C THR A 331 -12.21 -21.71 -19.48
N CYS A 332 -11.73 -22.94 -19.36
CA CYS A 332 -10.90 -23.58 -20.36
C CYS A 332 -11.73 -23.82 -21.63
N PRO A 333 -11.28 -23.36 -22.80
CA PRO A 333 -12.02 -23.57 -24.05
C PRO A 333 -12.09 -25.04 -24.47
N LYS A 334 -11.18 -25.90 -24.00
CA LYS A 334 -11.18 -27.33 -24.33
C LYS A 334 -12.16 -28.15 -23.49
N CYS A 335 -12.31 -27.84 -22.20
CA CYS A 335 -13.01 -28.73 -21.26
C CYS A 335 -13.99 -28.03 -20.30
N GLY A 336 -14.13 -26.71 -20.41
CA GLY A 336 -15.04 -25.89 -19.61
C GLY A 336 -14.63 -25.70 -18.13
N ALA A 337 -13.52 -26.29 -17.69
CA ALA A 337 -13.06 -26.18 -16.30
C ALA A 337 -12.35 -24.84 -16.04
N THR A 338 -12.31 -24.40 -14.78
CA THR A 338 -11.63 -23.16 -14.40
C THR A 338 -10.13 -23.18 -14.71
N LEU A 339 -9.64 -22.06 -15.21
CA LEU A 339 -8.22 -21.83 -15.47
C LEU A 339 -7.51 -21.30 -14.22
N PHE A 340 -6.24 -21.65 -14.07
CA PHE A 340 -5.40 -21.22 -12.95
C PHE A 340 -4.17 -20.48 -13.47
N LYS A 341 -3.81 -19.38 -12.80
CA LYS A 341 -2.65 -18.56 -13.09
C LYS A 341 -1.51 -18.91 -12.13
N LYS A 342 -0.40 -19.41 -12.69
CA LYS A 342 0.85 -19.57 -11.94
C LYS A 342 1.51 -18.23 -11.65
N THR A 343 1.95 -18.05 -10.42
CA THR A 343 2.63 -16.84 -9.94
C THR A 343 4.16 -16.98 -10.13
N GLY A 344 4.82 -16.08 -10.86
CA GLY A 344 6.28 -16.09 -11.06
C GLY A 344 6.75 -15.46 -12.39
N LYS A 345 8.08 -15.37 -12.60
CA LYS A 345 8.70 -14.80 -13.83
C LYS A 345 8.32 -15.53 -15.13
N MET A 346 7.85 -16.78 -15.04
CA MET A 346 7.28 -17.56 -16.14
C MET A 346 5.82 -17.91 -15.84
N GLY A 347 5.03 -16.91 -15.44
CA GLY A 347 3.62 -17.10 -15.17
C GLY A 347 2.88 -17.56 -16.43
N ARG A 348 2.04 -18.57 -16.29
CA ARG A 348 1.26 -19.18 -17.36
C ARG A 348 -0.15 -19.45 -16.87
N ILE A 349 -1.11 -19.48 -17.80
CA ILE A 349 -2.50 -19.83 -17.51
C ILE A 349 -2.69 -21.27 -17.97
N TYR A 350 -3.19 -22.15 -17.09
CA TYR A 350 -3.32 -23.56 -17.39
C TYR A 350 -4.65 -24.14 -16.87
N CYS A 351 -5.09 -25.23 -17.48
CA CYS A 351 -6.21 -26.03 -16.98
C CYS A 351 -5.70 -27.12 -16.04
N ALA A 352 -6.29 -27.23 -14.85
CA ALA A 352 -5.93 -28.23 -13.85
C ALA A 352 -6.83 -29.49 -13.88
N LYS A 353 -7.68 -29.64 -14.90
CA LYS A 353 -8.56 -30.82 -15.06
C LYS A 353 -7.76 -31.97 -15.64
N ASP A 354 -7.91 -33.14 -15.02
CA ASP A 354 -7.26 -34.36 -15.46
C ASP A 354 -7.66 -34.69 -16.92
N GLY A 355 -6.67 -34.99 -17.75
CA GLY A 355 -6.85 -35.18 -19.20
C GLY A 355 -6.97 -33.91 -20.06
N CYS A 356 -6.80 -32.70 -19.51
CA CYS A 356 -6.76 -31.45 -20.29
C CYS A 356 -5.34 -30.85 -20.31
N ASP A 357 -4.79 -30.64 -21.50
CA ASP A 357 -3.45 -30.13 -21.75
C ASP A 357 -3.41 -28.62 -22.08
N TYR A 358 -4.51 -27.89 -21.83
CA TYR A 358 -4.60 -26.48 -22.18
C TYR A 358 -3.67 -25.61 -21.33
N GLU A 359 -2.79 -24.87 -21.99
CA GLU A 359 -1.89 -23.88 -21.39
C GLU A 359 -1.68 -22.70 -22.37
N ARG A 360 -1.63 -21.46 -21.87
CA ARG A 360 -1.29 -20.25 -22.63
C ARG A 360 -0.40 -19.29 -21.84
N GLY A 361 0.34 -18.41 -22.54
CA GLY A 361 1.11 -17.35 -21.94
C GLY A 361 0.23 -16.27 -21.30
N LEU A 362 0.79 -15.50 -20.36
CA LEU A 362 0.09 -14.37 -19.74
C LEU A 362 -0.16 -13.17 -20.68
N LYS A 363 0.45 -13.18 -21.87
CA LYS A 363 0.40 -12.10 -22.88
C LYS A 363 -0.35 -12.50 -24.17
N ASP A 364 -0.87 -13.73 -24.23
CA ASP A 364 -1.58 -14.28 -25.40
C ASP A 364 -3.08 -14.03 -25.34
#